data_AF-A0A0S7Y991-F1
#
_entry.id   AF-A0A0S7Y991-F1
#
_cell.length_a   1.000
_cell.length_b   1.000
_cell.length_c   1.000
_cell.angle_alpha   90.00
_cell.angle_beta   90.00
_cell.angle_gamma   90.00
#
_symmetry.space_group_name_H-M   'P 1'
#
loop_
_entity.id
_entity.type
_entity.pdbx_description
1 polymer ?
#
loop_
_entity_poly.entity_id
_entity_poly.type
_entity_poly.pdbx_seq_one_letter_code
_entity_poly.pdbx_strand_id
1 'polypeptide(L)' 'MSCGMLLGRPEDSPKGDTSQDYCKYCAGEDGTLRPFDEVFDTMTTFLKKIQALNEDAARRAAFAVLSKNPAWREYIKKYY' A
#
# COMPACT_ATOMS: atom_id res chain seq x y z
N MET A 1 1.62 6.85 6.92
CA MET A 1 1.24 5.45 6.60
C MET A 1 0.35 5.44 5.36
N SER A 2 0.62 4.60 4.35
CA SER A 2 -0.13 4.54 3.07
C SER A 2 -0.90 3.21 2.84
N CYS A 3 -0.44 2.10 3.43
CA CYS A 3 -1.07 0.78 3.28
C CYS A 3 -1.44 0.08 4.61
N GLY A 4 -1.39 0.80 5.74
CA GLY A 4 -1.63 0.23 7.07
C GLY A 4 -0.45 -0.55 7.66
N MET A 5 0.70 -0.57 6.98
CA MET A 5 1.94 -1.16 7.50
C MET A 5 2.51 -0.31 8.64
N LEU A 6 2.69 -0.92 9.80
CA LEU A 6 3.39 -0.30 10.94
C LEU A 6 4.88 -0.22 10.59
N LEU A 7 5.42 0.99 10.51
CA LEU A 7 6.84 1.26 10.33
C LEU A 7 7.56 0.99 11.65
N GLY A 8 7.86 -0.28 11.94
CA GLY A 8 8.50 -0.69 13.19
C GLY A 8 10.01 -0.88 13.06
N ARG A 9 10.51 -1.15 11.85
CA ARG A 9 11.93 -1.41 11.58
C ARG A 9 12.45 -0.49 10.47
N PRO A 10 13.75 -0.12 10.50
CA PRO A 10 14.38 0.63 9.42
C PRO A 10 14.16 -0.04 8.05
N GLU A 11 14.18 -1.37 8.01
CA GLU A 11 13.95 -2.20 6.82
C GLU A 11 12.58 -1.98 6.15
N ASP A 12 11.61 -1.45 6.88
CA ASP A 12 10.27 -1.14 6.39
C ASP A 12 10.24 0.22 5.67
N SER A 13 11.23 1.08 5.93
CA SER A 13 11.33 2.42 5.37
C SER A 13 12.17 2.43 4.08
N PRO A 14 11.87 3.30 3.10
CA PRO A 14 12.69 3.47 1.92
C PRO A 14 14.14 3.78 2.34
N LYS A 15 15.11 2.99 1.85
CA LYS A 15 16.54 3.12 2.17
C LYS A 15 16.91 3.07 3.66
N GLY A 16 16.05 2.54 4.53
CA GLY A 16 16.33 2.54 5.98
C GLY A 16 16.00 3.85 6.68
N ASP A 17 15.43 4.82 5.96
CA ASP A 17 15.16 6.17 6.47
C ASP A 17 13.85 6.21 7.26
N THR A 18 13.96 6.07 8.58
CA THR A 18 12.81 6.06 9.49
C THR A 18 12.13 7.43 9.64
N SER A 19 12.62 8.48 8.97
CA SER A 19 11.94 9.78 8.91
C SER A 19 10.81 9.84 7.87
N GLN A 20 10.71 8.82 7.00
CA GLN A 20 9.70 8.81 5.93
C GLN A 20 8.32 8.35 6.42
N ASP A 21 7.28 9.04 5.93
CA ASP A 21 5.89 8.76 6.29
C ASP A 21 5.30 7.50 5.65
N TYR A 22 6.03 6.87 4.72
CA TYR A 22 5.57 5.77 3.87
C TYR A 22 6.60 4.65 3.82
N CYS A 23 6.13 3.39 3.78
CA CYS A 23 7.02 2.24 3.67
C CYS A 23 7.57 2.07 2.25
N LYS A 24 8.64 1.29 2.10
CA LYS A 24 9.28 0.97 0.81
C LYS A 24 8.36 0.36 -0.25
N TYR A 25 7.20 -0.16 0.15
CA TYR A 25 6.19 -0.73 -0.75
C TYR A 25 5.20 0.31 -1.27
N CYS A 26 5.05 1.44 -0.57
CA CYS A 26 4.16 2.53 -0.96
C CYS A 26 4.91 3.72 -1.55
N ALA A 27 6.18 3.89 -1.19
CA ALA A 27 7.02 4.96 -1.68
C ALA A 27 8.20 4.43 -2.51
N GLY A 28 8.61 5.23 -3.49
CA GLY A 28 9.83 5.06 -4.25
C GLY A 28 11.07 5.42 -3.42
N GLU A 29 12.24 5.29 -4.04
CA GLU A 29 13.52 5.64 -3.42
C GLU A 29 13.68 7.15 -3.11
N ASP A 30 12.86 7.97 -3.76
CA ASP A 30 12.76 9.41 -3.59
C ASP A 30 11.72 9.83 -2.52
N GLY A 31 11.08 8.86 -1.87
CA GLY A 31 10.03 9.09 -0.88
C GLY A 31 8.67 9.47 -1.47
N THR A 32 8.54 9.54 -2.81
CA THR A 32 7.27 9.82 -3.46
C THR A 32 6.40 8.58 -3.51
N LEU A 33 5.07 8.74 -3.46
CA LEU A 33 4.16 7.61 -3.56
C LEU A 33 4.26 6.97 -4.94
N ARG A 34 4.32 5.63 -4.96
CA ARG A 34 4.16 4.85 -6.19
C ARG A 34 2.77 5.07 -6.78
N PRO A 35 2.57 4.82 -8.09
CA PRO A 35 1.24 4.85 -8.69
C PRO A 35 0.25 3.97 -7.93
N PHE A 36 -0.98 4.47 -7.73
CA PHE A 36 -2.02 3.75 -6.98
C PHE A 36 -2.23 2.32 -7.50
N ASP A 37 -2.28 2.15 -8.82
CA ASP A 37 -2.50 0.86 -9.48
C ASP A 37 -1.41 -0.16 -9.11
N GLU A 38 -0.15 0.27 -9.05
CA GLU A 38 0.99 -0.57 -8.66
C GLU A 38 0.90 -0.99 -7.19
N VAL A 39 0.53 -0.05 -6.31
CA VAL A 39 0.31 -0.32 -4.89
C VAL A 39 -0.89 -1.24 -4.68
N PHE A 40 -1.94 -1.09 -5.47
CA PHE A 40 -3.14 -1.91 -5.44
C PHE A 40 -2.86 -3.36 -5.85
N ASP A 41 -2.12 -3.58 -6.94
CA ASP A 41 -1.74 -4.92 -7.39
C ASP A 41 -0.76 -5.60 -6.43
N THR A 42 0.18 -4.83 -5.87
CA THR A 42 1.12 -5.31 -4.84
C THR A 42 0.35 -5.75 -3.58
N MET A 43 -0.58 -4.91 -3.11
CA MET A 43 -1.41 -5.22 -1.95
C MET A 43 -2.32 -6.43 -2.20
N THR A 44 -2.92 -6.52 -3.39
CA THR A 44 -3.74 -7.67 -3.80
C THR A 44 -2.92 -8.96 -3.75
N THR A 45 -1.73 -8.96 -4.36
CA THR A 45 -0.83 -10.12 -4.37
C THR A 45 -0.40 -10.52 -2.95
N PHE A 46 -0.09 -9.53 -2.12
CA PHE A 46 0.26 -9.76 -0.72
C PHE A 46 -0.88 -10.43 0.03
N LEU A 47 -2.11 -9.89 -0.05
CA LEU A 47 -3.29 -10.42 0.63
C LEU A 47 -3.68 -11.82 0.15
N LYS A 48 -3.54 -12.11 -1.15
CA LYS A 48 -3.70 -13.48 -1.68
C LYS A 48 -2.77 -14.45 -0.95
N LYS A 49 -1.50 -14.07 -0.80
CA LYS A 49 -0.47 -14.93 -0.19
C LYS A 49 -0.68 -15.10 1.32
N ILE A 50 -0.93 -14.01 2.05
CA ILE A 50 -0.96 -14.05 3.52
C ILE A 50 -2.30 -14.48 4.10
N GLN A 51 -3.41 -14.26 3.38
CA GLN A 51 -4.76 -14.60 3.84
C GLN A 51 -5.40 -15.73 3.03
N ALA A 52 -4.64 -16.36 2.13
CA ALA A 52 -5.11 -17.42 1.23
C ALA A 52 -6.41 -17.06 0.48
N LEU A 53 -6.56 -15.78 0.13
CA LEU A 53 -7.73 -15.26 -0.58
C LEU A 53 -7.65 -15.59 -2.07
N ASN A 54 -8.82 -15.78 -2.69
CA ASN A 54 -8.93 -15.74 -4.14
C ASN A 54 -8.74 -14.31 -4.67
N GLU A 55 -8.56 -14.19 -5.99
CA GLU A 55 -8.28 -12.90 -6.66
C GLU A 55 -9.31 -11.82 -6.29
N ASP A 56 -10.60 -12.11 -6.43
CA ASP A 56 -11.66 -11.13 -6.21
C ASP A 56 -11.80 -10.70 -4.75
N ALA A 57 -11.58 -11.62 -3.82
CA ALA A 57 -11.59 -11.32 -2.39
C ALA A 57 -10.36 -10.47 -2.02
N ALA A 58 -9.20 -10.79 -2.58
CA ALA A 58 -7.97 -10.04 -2.34
C ALA A 58 -8.02 -8.62 -2.93
N ARG A 59 -8.56 -8.44 -4.14
CA ARG A 59 -8.76 -7.13 -4.76
C ARG A 59 -9.69 -6.25 -3.94
N ARG A 60 -10.80 -6.80 -3.45
CA ARG A 60 -11.74 -6.08 -2.56
C ARG A 60 -11.09 -5.72 -1.23
N ALA A 61 -10.34 -6.64 -0.63
CA ALA A 61 -9.63 -6.39 0.61
C ALA A 61 -8.54 -5.31 0.43
N ALA A 62 -7.76 -5.37 -0.66
CA ALA A 62 -6.76 -4.37 -1.00
C ALA A 62 -7.39 -2.98 -1.16
N PHE A 63 -8.51 -2.89 -1.88
CA PHE A 63 -9.24 -1.65 -2.05
C PHE A 63 -9.74 -1.10 -0.70
N ALA A 64 -10.32 -1.96 0.14
CA ALA A 64 -10.81 -1.57 1.47
C ALA A 64 -9.67 -1.09 2.40
N VAL A 65 -8.47 -1.64 2.27
CA VAL A 65 -7.28 -1.20 3.03
C VAL A 65 -6.80 0.15 2.53
N LEU A 66 -6.60 0.30 1.22
CA LEU A 66 -6.07 1.54 0.63
C LEU A 66 -7.06 2.70 0.74
N SER A 67 -8.37 2.44 0.68
CA SER A 67 -9.42 3.46 0.80
C SER A 67 -9.59 4.07 2.18
N LYS A 68 -9.10 3.41 3.21
CA LYS A 68 -9.02 4.00 4.55
C LYS A 68 -7.86 4.99 4.68
N ASN A 69 -6.99 5.09 3.67
CA ASN A 69 -5.84 5.95 3.70
C ASN A 69 -6.11 7.33 3.05
N PRO A 70 -5.86 8.45 3.76
CA PRO A 70 -5.99 9.78 3.18
C PRO A 70 -5.12 9.99 1.93
N ALA A 71 -3.97 9.32 1.84
CA ALA A 71 -3.04 9.43 0.71
C ALA A 71 -3.67 9.01 -0.63
N TRP A 72 -4.68 8.14 -0.61
CA TRP A 72 -5.30 7.57 -1.82
C TRP A 72 -6.69 8.13 -2.13
N ARG A 73 -7.20 9.05 -1.29
CA ARG A 73 -8.58 9.56 -1.38
C ARG A 73 -8.93 10.12 -2.77
N GLU A 74 -8.01 10.81 -3.42
CA GLU A 74 -8.23 11.38 -4.76
C GLU A 74 -8.18 10.33 -5.87
N TYR A 75 -7.38 9.27 -5.72
CA TYR A 75 -7.26 8.20 -6.71
C TYR A 75 -8.48 7.28 -6.72
N ILE A 76 -9.09 7.07 -5.54
CA ILE A 76 -10.25 6.17 -5.38
C ILE A 76 -11.53 6.76 -5.98
N LYS A 77 -11.63 8.08 -6.11
CA LYS A 77 -12.76 8.72 -6.84
C LYS A 77 -12.86 8.27 -8.29
N LYS A 78 -11.78 7.78 -8.89
CA LYS A 78 -11.76 7.24 -10.27
C LYS A 78 -12.34 5.82 -10.36
N TYR A 79 -12.42 5.11 -9.24
CA TYR A 79 -12.90 3.73 -9.16
C TYR A 79 -14.38 3.62 -8.71
N TYR A 80 -15.03 4.76 -8.46
CA TYR A 80 -16.44 4.91 -8.13
C TYR A 80 -17.14 5.68 -9.27
#